data_AF-A0A6P0IX00-F1
#
_entry.id   AF-A0A6P0IX00-F1
#
_cell.length_a   1.000
_cell.length_b   1.000
_cell.length_c   1.000
_cell.angle_alpha   90.00
_cell.angle_beta   90.00
_cell.angle_gamma   90.00
#
_symmetry.space_group_name_H-M   'P 1'
#
loop_
_entity.id
_entity.type
_entity.pdbx_description
1 polymer ?
#
loop_
_entity_poly.entity_id
_entity_poly.type
_entity_poly.pdbx_seq_one_letter_code
_entity_poly.pdbx_strand_id
1 'polypeptide(L)'
;GSYELEYLGVDISTQMVETAINLYGNHSNVGFECADIRTSKLARPFDLYLSCGVPYSHLTHQELDQALKMIVTNVCENRSRCAVIVDVLGRYSIESTTAHFPGG
;
A
#
# COMPACT_ATOMS: atom_id res chain seq x y z
N GLY A 1 -6.46 -12.09 26.24
CA GLY A 1 -5.90 -12.86 25.10
C GLY A 1 -4.97 -11.94 24.37
N SER A 2 -3.76 -12.38 24.03
CA SER A 2 -2.89 -11.62 23.16
C SER A 2 -3.48 -11.65 21.75
N TYR A 3 -3.92 -10.50 21.24
CA TYR A 3 -4.19 -10.36 19.82
C TYR A 3 -2.84 -10.25 19.13
N GLU A 4 -2.49 -11.24 18.34
CA GLU A 4 -1.30 -11.19 17.50
C GLU A 4 -1.69 -10.46 16.21
N LEU A 5 -1.02 -9.34 15.93
CA LEU A 5 -1.31 -8.51 14.76
C LEU A 5 -0.63 -9.12 13.54
N GLU A 6 -1.40 -9.49 12.53
CA GLU A 6 -0.83 -9.92 11.25
C GLU A 6 -0.54 -8.70 10.36
N TYR A 7 0.68 -8.64 9.82
CA TYR A 7 1.14 -7.54 8.98
C TYR A 7 1.61 -8.06 7.62
N LEU A 8 1.20 -7.39 6.54
CA LEU A 8 1.72 -7.60 5.20
C LEU A 8 2.23 -6.26 4.64
N GLY A 9 3.53 -6.15 4.43
CA GLY A 9 4.12 -5.02 3.72
C GLY A 9 4.11 -5.27 2.21
N VAL A 10 3.67 -4.29 1.43
CA VAL A 10 3.64 -4.38 -0.03
C VAL A 10 4.40 -3.19 -0.62
N ASP A 11 5.39 -3.46 -1.47
CA ASP A 11 6.17 -2.43 -2.14
C ASP A 11 6.55 -2.87 -3.57
N ILE A 12 6.71 -1.92 -4.49
CA ILE A 12 7.18 -2.20 -5.86
C ILE A 12 8.69 -2.43 -5.92
N SER A 13 9.43 -1.95 -4.92
CA SER A 13 10.88 -2.04 -4.83
C SER A 13 11.30 -3.39 -4.27
N THR A 14 11.83 -4.26 -5.13
CA THR A 14 12.40 -5.55 -4.72
C THR A 14 13.47 -5.39 -3.65
N GLN A 15 14.31 -4.36 -3.73
CA GLN A 15 15.37 -4.10 -2.74
C GLN A 15 14.79 -3.77 -1.36
N MET A 16 13.70 -3.00 -1.30
CA MET A 16 13.04 -2.70 -0.02
C MET A 16 12.39 -3.94 0.58
N VAL A 17 11.74 -4.75 -0.25
CA VAL A 17 11.13 -6.02 0.19
C VAL A 17 12.17 -7.00 0.70
N GLU A 18 13.27 -7.21 -0.03
CA GLU A 18 14.38 -8.07 0.40
C GLU A 18 14.99 -7.58 1.72
N THR A 19 15.19 -6.28 1.87
CA THR A 19 15.68 -5.68 3.11
C THR A 19 14.72 -5.97 4.27
N ALA A 20 13.41 -5.80 4.07
CA ALA A 20 12.41 -6.04 5.09
C ALA A 20 12.31 -7.54 5.48
N ILE A 21 12.40 -8.45 4.51
CA ILE A 21 12.47 -9.90 4.75
C ILE A 21 13.71 -10.26 5.56
N ASN A 22 14.87 -9.69 5.23
CA ASN A 22 16.11 -9.96 5.98
C ASN A 22 16.02 -9.48 7.44
N LEU A 23 15.32 -8.37 7.70
CA LEU A 23 15.18 -7.80 9.04
C LEU A 23 14.08 -8.50 9.87
N TYR A 24 12.97 -8.90 9.23
CA TYR A 24 11.75 -9.30 9.94
C TYR A 24 11.16 -10.65 9.50
N GLY A 25 11.77 -11.36 8.56
CA GLY A 25 11.24 -12.61 7.99
C GLY A 25 11.14 -13.78 8.97
N ASN A 26 11.74 -13.68 10.15
CA ASN A 26 11.63 -14.68 11.22
C ASN A 26 10.36 -14.54 12.07
N HIS A 27 9.56 -13.49 11.86
CA HIS A 27 8.29 -13.29 12.57
C HIS A 27 7.15 -13.96 11.81
N SER A 28 6.48 -14.94 12.42
CA SER A 28 5.41 -15.73 11.79
C SER A 28 4.18 -14.92 11.38
N ASN A 29 3.95 -13.78 12.02
CA ASN A 29 2.83 -12.88 11.80
C ASN A 29 3.16 -11.71 10.85
N VAL A 30 4.35 -11.70 10.23
CA VAL A 30 4.82 -10.62 9.35
C VAL A 30 5.19 -11.21 7.98
N GLY A 31 4.63 -10.62 6.93
CA GLY A 31 4.95 -10.96 5.54
C GLY A 31 5.31 -9.73 4.72
N PHE A 32 6.00 -9.95 3.60
CA PHE A 32 6.31 -8.91 2.62
C PHE A 32 6.10 -9.42 1.20
N GLU A 33 5.54 -8.59 0.34
CA GLU A 33 5.27 -8.91 -1.06
C GLU A 33 5.81 -7.80 -1.97
N CYS A 34 6.57 -8.19 -3.00
CA CYS A 34 6.99 -7.29 -4.07
C CYS A 34 5.88 -7.18 -5.11
N ALA A 35 5.02 -6.17 -5.00
CA ALA A 35 3.89 -6.00 -5.88
C ALA A 35 3.49 -4.52 -6.07
N ASP A 36 2.86 -4.25 -7.21
CA ASP A 36 2.20 -2.98 -7.50
C ASP A 36 0.73 -3.07 -7.08
N ILE A 37 0.32 -2.23 -6.15
CA ILE A 37 -1.05 -2.22 -5.61
C ILE A 37 -2.13 -1.93 -6.66
N ARG A 38 -1.77 -1.28 -7.79
CA ARG A 38 -2.67 -1.02 -8.91
C ARG A 38 -3.10 -2.30 -9.63
N THR A 39 -2.23 -3.32 -9.60
CA THR A 39 -2.41 -4.59 -10.33
C THR A 39 -2.36 -5.82 -9.43
N SER A 40 -2.01 -5.66 -8.16
CA SER A 40 -1.90 -6.76 -7.20
C SER A 40 -3.26 -7.40 -6.96
N LYS A 41 -3.24 -8.72 -6.72
CA LYS A 41 -4.37 -9.48 -6.25
C LYS A 41 -4.09 -9.87 -4.81
N LEU A 42 -4.69 -9.13 -3.89
CA LEU A 42 -4.64 -9.48 -2.48
C LEU A 42 -5.29 -10.85 -2.30
N ALA A 43 -4.53 -11.85 -1.86
CA ALA A 43 -5.02 -13.21 -1.69
C ALA A 43 -6.10 -13.35 -0.61
N ARG A 44 -6.17 -12.39 0.32
CA ARG A 44 -7.13 -12.34 1.44
C ARG A 44 -7.44 -10.89 1.82
N PRO A 45 -8.58 -10.62 2.50
CA PRO A 45 -8.88 -9.29 3.02
C PRO A 45 -8.07 -9.02 4.30
N PHE A 46 -7.86 -7.74 4.60
CA PHE A 46 -7.30 -7.24 5.86
C PHE A 46 -8.29 -6.28 6.53
N ASP A 47 -8.25 -6.20 7.86
CA ASP A 47 -9.09 -5.28 8.63
C ASP A 47 -8.69 -3.81 8.41
N LEU A 48 -7.41 -3.56 8.10
CA LEU A 48 -6.85 -2.24 7.87
C LEU A 48 -5.92 -2.22 6.66
N TYR A 49 -6.20 -1.32 5.73
CA TYR A 49 -5.33 -0.95 4.63
C TYR A 49 -4.75 0.43 4.90
N LEU A 50 -3.42 0.54 4.92
CA LEU A 50 -2.73 1.79 5.23
C LEU A 50 -1.77 2.15 4.10
N SER A 51 -1.96 3.34 3.53
CA SER A 51 -1.04 4.00 2.61
C SER A 51 -0.53 5.28 3.28
N CYS A 52 0.75 5.27 3.66
CA CYS A 52 1.43 6.34 4.40
C CYS A 52 2.75 6.69 3.69
N GLY A 53 3.21 7.93 3.78
CA GLY A 53 4.38 8.40 3.01
C GLY A 53 4.03 8.80 1.57
N VAL A 54 2.78 9.19 1.35
CA VAL A 54 2.22 9.76 0.11
C VAL A 54 2.33 8.93 -1.18
N PRO A 55 2.45 7.59 -1.19
CA PRO A 55 2.64 6.84 -2.44
C PRO A 55 1.43 6.98 -3.39
N TYR A 56 0.23 7.19 -2.85
CA TYR A 56 -0.99 7.36 -3.64
C TYR A 56 -1.15 8.78 -4.19
N SER A 57 -0.37 9.74 -3.71
CA SER A 57 -0.40 11.12 -4.20
C SER A 57 0.08 11.24 -5.65
N HIS A 58 0.96 10.32 -6.08
CA HIS A 58 1.51 10.25 -7.43
C HIS A 58 0.59 9.55 -8.43
N LEU A 59 -0.46 8.87 -7.96
CA LEU A 59 -1.41 8.20 -8.82
C LEU A 59 -2.32 9.21 -9.51
N THR A 60 -2.67 8.94 -10.77
CA THR A 60 -3.79 9.59 -11.43
C THR A 60 -5.10 9.25 -10.71
N HIS A 61 -6.17 10.02 -10.96
CA HIS A 61 -7.48 9.70 -10.39
C HIS A 61 -7.98 8.29 -10.79
N GLN A 62 -7.68 7.85 -12.01
CA GLN A 62 -8.07 6.53 -12.50
C GLN A 62 -7.31 5.41 -11.78
N GLU A 63 -6.01 5.58 -11.55
CA GLU A 63 -5.19 4.60 -10.82
C GLU A 63 -5.60 4.51 -9.34
N LEU A 64 -5.91 5.65 -8.71
CA LEU A 64 -6.41 5.66 -7.34
C LEU A 64 -7.77 4.96 -7.23
N ASP A 65 -8.71 5.26 -8.14
CA ASP A 65 -10.00 4.59 -8.21
C ASP A 65 -9.85 3.08 -8.42
N GLN A 66 -8.95 2.66 -9.32
CA GLN A 66 -8.66 1.25 -9.57
C GLN A 66 -8.10 0.54 -8.32
N ALA A 67 -7.13 1.16 -7.63
CA ALA A 67 -6.55 0.60 -6.41
C ALA A 67 -7.58 0.45 -5.29
N LEU A 68 -8.41 1.47 -5.07
CA LEU A 68 -9.48 1.41 -4.06
C LEU A 68 -10.57 0.40 -4.42
N LYS A 69 -10.96 0.30 -5.70
CA LYS A 69 -11.91 -0.72 -6.18
C LYS A 69 -11.40 -2.12 -5.96
N MET A 70 -10.11 -2.38 -6.18
CA MET A 70 -9.51 -3.69 -5.91
C MET A 70 -9.66 -4.06 -4.42
N ILE A 71 -9.32 -3.15 -3.51
CA ILE A 71 -9.45 -3.37 -2.06
C ILE A 71 -10.91 -3.65 -1.67
N VAL A 72 -11.84 -2.82 -2.12
CA VAL A 72 -13.28 -2.96 -1.80
C VAL A 72 -13.85 -4.26 -2.39
N THR A 73 -13.46 -4.61 -3.62
CA THR A 73 -13.91 -5.86 -4.26
C THR A 73 -13.46 -7.07 -3.45
N ASN A 74 -12.18 -7.12 -3.07
CA ASN A 74 -11.64 -8.20 -2.25
C ASN A 74 -12.36 -8.33 -0.90
N VAL A 75 -12.67 -7.21 -0.24
CA VAL A 75 -13.39 -7.19 1.04
C VAL A 75 -14.83 -7.68 0.87
N CYS A 76 -15.52 -7.27 -0.21
CA CYS A 76 -16.88 -7.70 -0.53
C CYS A 76 -16.95 -9.20 -0.85
N GLU A 77 -16.04 -9.71 -1.70
CA GLU A 77 -15.98 -11.13 -2.07
C GLU A 77 -15.77 -12.03 -0.85
N ASN A 78 -15.00 -11.56 0.13
CA ASN A 78 -14.74 -12.25 1.38
C ASN A 78 -15.72 -11.90 2.52
N ARG A 79 -16.79 -11.16 2.23
CA ARG A 79 -17.84 -10.76 3.20
C ARG A 79 -17.28 -10.18 4.51
N SER A 80 -16.20 -9.42 4.39
CA SER A 80 -15.43 -8.89 5.51
C SER A 80 -15.70 -7.39 5.70
N ARG A 81 -15.07 -6.78 6.71
CA ARG A 81 -15.07 -5.33 6.93
C ARG A 81 -13.62 -4.84 6.93
N CYS A 82 -13.40 -3.63 6.44
CA CYS A 82 -12.09 -3.00 6.53
C CYS A 82 -12.20 -1.49 6.75
N ALA A 83 -11.12 -0.90 7.24
CA ALA A 83 -10.84 0.53 7.12
C ALA A 83 -9.72 0.74 6.09
N VAL A 84 -9.85 1.79 5.29
CA VAL A 84 -8.81 2.20 4.33
C VAL A 84 -8.36 3.61 4.68
N ILE A 85 -7.08 3.76 5.00
CA ILE A 85 -6.45 5.03 5.33
C ILE A 85 -5.45 5.35 4.21
N VAL A 86 -5.66 6.49 3.55
CA VAL A 86 -4.79 6.96 2.46
C VAL A 86 -4.36 8.39 2.76
N ASP A 87 -3.05 8.61 2.78
CA ASP A 87 -2.48 9.96 2.73
C ASP A 87 -2.42 10.47 1.28
N VAL A 88 -3.28 11.45 0.97
CA VAL A 88 -3.41 12.07 -0.36
C VAL A 88 -2.79 13.46 -0.44
N LEU A 89 -2.26 13.99 0.67
CA LEU A 89 -1.81 15.38 0.73
C LEU A 89 -0.41 15.60 0.14
N GLY A 90 0.36 14.54 -0.09
CA GLY A 90 1.67 14.64 -0.75
C GLY A 90 1.65 15.24 -2.13
N ARG A 91 0.49 15.19 -2.82
CA ARG A 91 0.31 15.85 -4.12
C ARG A 91 0.47 17.37 -4.01
N TYR A 92 0.27 17.92 -2.81
CA TYR A 92 0.44 19.34 -2.50
C TYR A 92 1.74 19.63 -1.72
N SER A 93 2.58 18.62 -1.45
CA SER A 93 3.88 18.81 -0.80
C SER A 93 4.90 19.44 -1.76
N ILE A 94 5.82 20.24 -1.20
CA ILE A 94 6.89 20.95 -1.93
C ILE A 94 7.72 20.01 -2.82
N GLU A 95 7.96 18.78 -2.39
CA GLU A 95 8.70 17.76 -3.15
C GLU A 95 8.07 17.46 -4.52
N SER A 96 6.74 17.56 -4.64
CA SER A 96 6.01 17.38 -5.91
C SER A 96 6.17 18.58 -6.86
N THR A 97 6.49 19.77 -6.33
CA THR A 97 6.69 20.99 -7.14
C THR A 97 8.02 20.97 -7.90
N THR A 98 9.04 20.33 -7.34
CA THR A 98 10.37 20.21 -7.97
C THR A 98 10.34 19.36 -9.25
N ALA A 99 9.38 18.45 -9.39
CA ALA A 99 9.21 17.64 -10.60
C ALA A 99 8.57 18.39 -11.79
N HIS A 100 8.09 19.63 -11.59
CA HIS A 100 7.41 20.43 -12.61
C HIS A 100 8.18 21.69 -13.07
N PHE A 101 9.45 21.85 -12.69
CA PHE A 101 10.30 22.86 -13.31
C PHE A 101 11.08 22.22 -14.47
N PRO A 102 10.64 22.39 -15.75
CA PRO A 102 11.60 22.28 -16.84
C PRO A 102 12.63 23.38 -16.62
N GLY A 103 13.91 23.03 -16.74
CA GLY A 103 15.02 23.92 -16.45
C GLY A 103 14.87 25.31 -17.08
N GLY A 104 15.30 26.32 -16.31
CA GLY A 104 15.70 27.61 -16.87
C GLY A 104 16.99 27.50 -17.67
#